data_AF-I4W126-F1
#
_entry.id   AF-I4W126-F1
#
_cell.length_a   1.000
_cell.length_b   1.000
_cell.length_c   1.000
_cell.angle_alpha   90.00
_cell.angle_beta   90.00
_cell.angle_gamma   90.00
#
_symmetry.space_group_name_H-M   'P 1'
#
loop_
_entity.id
_entity.type
_entity.pdbx_description
1 polymer ?
#
loop_
_entity_poly.entity_id
_entity_poly.type
_entity_poly.pdbx_seq_one_letter_code
_entity_poly.pdbx_strand_id
1 'polypeptide(L)' 'MNILLILIPVTLIVIGVAVALFFWAVNHQQFDDLDSPAVLPLMDDPPAETDEKDAP' A
#
# COMPACT_ATOMS: atom_id res chain seq x y z
N MET A 1 -13.76 -1.47 35.49
CA MET A 1 -13.12 -0.14 35.30
C MET A 1 -11.59 -0.19 35.22
N ASN A 2 -10.96 -1.37 35.04
CA ASN A 2 -9.50 -1.51 34.92
C ASN A 2 -9.00 -1.52 33.47
N ILE A 3 -9.88 -1.80 32.51
CA ILE A 3 -9.53 -1.97 31.10
C ILE A 3 -8.95 -0.69 30.48
N LEU A 4 -9.35 0.48 30.98
CA LEU A 4 -8.83 1.77 30.52
C LEU A 4 -7.32 1.90 30.75
N LEU A 5 -6.77 1.27 31.80
CA LEU A 5 -5.34 1.28 32.06
C LEU A 5 -4.53 0.54 30.99
N ILE A 6 -5.16 -0.38 30.26
CA ILE A 6 -4.55 -1.12 29.14
C ILE A 6 -4.87 -0.41 27.82
N LEU A 7 -6.10 0.08 27.63
CA LEU A 7 -6.51 0.71 26.38
C LEU A 7 -5.79 2.03 26.10
N ILE A 8 -5.51 2.84 27.12
CA ILE A 8 -4.78 4.10 26.96
C ILE A 8 -3.38 3.87 26.35
N PRO A 9 -2.48 3.04 26.95
CA PRO A 9 -1.15 2.82 26.38
C PRO A 9 -1.20 2.10 25.04
N VAL A 10 -2.11 1.14 24.85
CA VAL A 10 -2.29 0.47 23.54
C VAL A 10 -2.66 1.47 22.46
N THR A 11 -3.59 2.39 22.74
CA THR A 11 -3.98 3.44 21.80
C THR A 11 -2.80 4.35 21.46
N LEU A 12 -2.00 4.75 22.45
CA LEU A 12 -0.81 5.57 22.20
C LEU A 12 0.21 4.86 21.31
N ILE A 13 0.42 3.55 21.49
CA ILE A 13 1.29 2.74 20.62
C ILE A 13 0.74 2.72 19.20
N VAL A 14 -0.56 2.45 19.03
CA VAL A 14 -1.19 2.41 17.70
C VAL A 14 -1.07 3.76 16.99
N ILE A 15 -1.31 4.87 17.69
CA ILE A 15 -1.14 6.22 17.14
C ILE A 15 0.32 6.47 16.77
N GLY A 16 1.28 6.09 17.64
CA GLY A 16 2.71 6.23 17.37
C GLY A 16 3.13 5.47 16.11
N VAL A 17 2.66 4.23 15.95
CA VAL A 17 2.89 3.43 14.74
C VAL A 17 2.25 4.08 13.52
N ALA A 18 1.01 4.55 13.62
CA ALA A 18 0.32 5.22 12.52
C ALA A 18 1.08 6.47 12.03
N VAL A 19 1.56 7.30 12.97
CA VAL A 19 2.36 8.48 12.66
C VAL A 19 3.69 8.09 12.00
N ALA A 20 4.38 7.08 12.52
CA ALA A 20 5.64 6.59 11.95
C ALA A 20 5.44 6.07 10.51
N LEU A 21 4.39 5.27 10.28
CA LEU A 21 4.05 4.75 8.94
C LEU A 21 3.65 5.88 7.99
N PHE A 22 2.94 6.90 8.48
CA PHE A 22 2.57 8.07 7.68
C PHE A 22 3.83 8.80 7.16
N PHE A 23 4.77 9.14 8.05
CA PHE A 23 6.01 9.80 7.63
C PHE A 23 6.87 8.92 6.74
N TRP A 24 6.90 7.61 6.99
CA TRP A 24 7.56 6.66 6.11
C TRP A 24 6.94 6.70 4.71
N ALA A 25 5.62 6.62 4.58
CA ALA A 25 4.92 6.64 3.30
C ALA A 25 5.14 7.96 2.53
N VAL A 26 5.12 9.11 3.22
CA VAL A 26 5.43 10.41 2.63
C VAL A 26 6.85 10.45 2.08
N ASN A 27 7.85 9.95 2.83
CA ASN A 27 9.23 9.91 2.36
C ASN A 27 9.45 8.91 1.21
N HIS A 28 8.62 7.89 1.10
CA HIS A 28 8.68 6.87 0.04
C HIS A 28 7.75 7.20 -1.15
N GLN A 29 7.30 8.44 -1.27
CA GLN A 29 6.49 8.91 -2.41
C GLN A 29 5.21 8.10 -2.62
N GLN A 30 4.65 7.49 -1.56
CA GLN A 30 3.50 6.60 -1.67
C GLN A 30 2.22 7.30 -2.16
N PHE A 31 2.18 8.62 -2.06
CA PHE A 31 1.04 9.44 -2.47
C PHE A 31 1.25 10.08 -3.86
N ASP A 32 2.38 9.81 -4.54
CA ASP A 32 2.69 10.41 -5.84
C ASP A 32 1.97 9.68 -6.98
N ASP A 33 1.56 8.42 -6.79
CA ASP A 33 0.83 7.62 -7.77
C ASP A 33 -0.60 7.29 -7.32
N LEU A 34 -1.46 8.31 -7.35
CA LEU A 34 -2.90 8.15 -7.12
C LEU A 34 -3.71 8.00 -8.42
N ASP A 35 -3.07 8.25 -9.57
CA ASP A 35 -3.72 8.28 -10.88
C ASP A 35 -3.68 6.91 -11.58
N SER A 36 -2.62 6.11 -11.42
CA SER A 36 -2.52 4.77 -12.02
C SER A 36 -3.72 3.85 -11.73
N PRO A 37 -4.26 3.79 -10.48
CA PRO A 37 -5.41 2.93 -10.19
C PRO A 37 -6.68 3.30 -10.96
N ALA A 38 -6.85 4.57 -11.34
CA ALA A 38 -8.03 5.03 -12.05
C ALA A 38 -7.99 4.65 -13.55
N VAL A 39 -6.80 4.60 -14.13
CA VAL A 39 -6.61 4.25 -15.55
C VAL A 39 -6.43 2.75 -15.77
N LEU A 40 -6.03 1.99 -14.74
CA LEU A 40 -5.79 0.55 -14.81
C LEU A 40 -6.93 -0.25 -15.49
N PRO A 41 -8.23 -0.01 -15.21
CA PRO A 41 -9.32 -0.76 -15.85
C PRO A 41 -9.53 -0.43 -17.34
N LEU A 42 -8.96 0.67 -17.82
CA LEU A 42 -9.00 1.08 -19.23
C LEU A 42 -7.73 0.67 -19.97
N MET A 43 -6.70 0.21 -19.27
CA MET A 43 -5.50 -0.31 -19.91
C MET A 43 -5.82 -1.68 -20.49
N ASP A 44 -5.52 -1.87 -21.78
CA ASP A 44 -5.57 -3.19 -22.39
C ASP A 44 -4.56 -4.10 -21.71
N ASP A 45 -4.93 -5.37 -21.48
CA ASP A 45 -3.99 -6.37 -20.97
C ASP A 45 -2.78 -6.42 -21.91
N PRO A 46 -1.54 -6.47 -21.36
CA PRO A 46 -0.37 -6.62 -22.20
C PRO A 46 -0.57 -7.88 -23.06
N PRO A 47 -0.23 -7.82 -24.37
CA PRO A 47 -0.32 -8.99 -25.21
C PRO A 47 0.43 -10.10 -24.49
N ALA A 48 -0.25 -11.22 -24.24
CA ALA A 48 0.40 -12.40 -23.70
C ALA A 48 1.64 -12.61 -24.55
N GLU A 49 2.83 -12.54 -23.94
CA GLU A 49 4.06 -12.93 -24.61
C GLU A 49 3.83 -14.40 -24.94
N THR A 50 3.34 -14.65 -26.15
CA THR A 50 3.30 -15.96 -26.73
C THR A 50 4.76 -16.35 -26.78
N ASP A 51 5.16 -17.20 -25.86
CA ASP A 51 6.44 -17.91 -25.88
C ASP A 51 6.57 -18.57 -27.25
N GLU A 52 7.12 -17.82 -28.21
CA GLU A 52 7.56 -18.28 -29.52
C GLU A 52 8.92 -18.99 -29.33
N LYS A 53 8.99 -19.85 -28.31
CA LYS A 53 10.18 -20.61 -27.92
C LYS A 53 9.97 -22.12 -28.10
N ASP A 54 9.08 -22.50 -29.01
CA ASP A 54 8.93 -23.87 -29.52
C ASP A 54 8.93 -23.87 -31.07
N ALA A 55 10.01 -23.35 -31.65
CA ALA A 55 10.46 -23.71 -33.00
C ALA A 55 11.99 -23.74 -32.99
N PRO A 56 12.68 -24.76 -33.54
CA PRO A 56 12.24 -25.97 -34.27
C PRO A 56 12.24 -27.28 -33.46
#